data_AF-A0A7C5MLE5-F1
#
_entry.id   AF-A0A7C5MLE5-F1
#
_cell.length_a   1.000
_cell.length_b   1.000
_cell.length_c   1.000
_cell.angle_alpha   90.00
_cell.angle_beta   90.00
_cell.angle_gamma   90.00
#
_symmetry.space_group_name_H-M   'P 1'
#
loop_
_entity.id
_entity.type
_entity.pdbx_description
1 polymer ?
#
loop_
_entity_poly.entity_id
_entity_poly.type
_entity_poly.pdbx_seq_one_letter_code
_entity_poly.pdbx_strand_id
1 'polypeptide(L)'
;YDGTEGGNGASKLLYDRLEEAFKRGKKILEECPCQNESGCPRCTYSYQCGNNNKVLHKLGALEVFEKVLSNEQSEPDFSLRDKTIV
;
A
#
# COMPACT_ATOMS: atom_id res chain seq x y z
N TYR A 1 5.60 -10.37 4.95
CA TYR A 1 6.21 -11.69 5.19
C TYR A 1 7.72 -11.50 5.17
N ASP A 2 8.46 -12.32 5.91
CA ASP A 2 9.85 -12.02 6.28
C ASP A 2 10.91 -12.65 5.38
N GLY A 3 10.49 -13.26 4.28
CA GLY A 3 11.38 -13.86 3.26
C GLY A 3 12.34 -14.94 3.78
N THR A 4 12.19 -15.39 5.03
CA THR A 4 13.12 -16.28 5.73
C THR A 4 12.39 -17.51 6.23
N GLU A 5 13.00 -18.68 6.05
CA GLU A 5 12.51 -19.93 6.62
C GLU A 5 12.53 -19.85 8.15
N GLY A 6 11.46 -20.27 8.82
CA GLY A 6 11.29 -20.14 10.27
C GLY A 6 10.96 -18.72 10.77
N GLY A 7 11.18 -17.69 9.95
CA GLY A 7 10.87 -16.29 10.26
C GLY A 7 11.94 -15.59 11.10
N ASN A 8 12.19 -14.31 10.80
CA ASN A 8 13.15 -13.47 11.51
C ASN A 8 12.50 -12.40 12.41
N GLY A 9 11.16 -12.36 12.46
CA GLY A 9 10.38 -11.44 13.31
C GLY A 9 10.11 -10.07 12.70
N ALA A 10 10.55 -9.77 11.49
CA ALA A 10 10.30 -8.47 10.86
C ALA A 10 8.81 -8.16 10.64
N SER A 11 7.98 -9.15 10.29
CA SER A 11 6.54 -8.99 10.07
C SER A 11 5.83 -8.79 11.40
N LYS A 12 6.31 -9.46 12.47
CA LYS A 12 5.78 -9.25 13.82
C LYS A 12 6.07 -7.82 14.28
N LEU A 13 7.30 -7.36 14.09
CA LEU A 13 7.70 -5.99 14.42
C LEU A 13 6.90 -4.95 13.62
N LEU A 14 6.72 -5.18 12.31
CA LEU A 14 5.93 -4.30 11.45
C LEU A 14 4.47 -4.26 11.90
N TYR A 15 3.89 -5.41 12.23
CA TYR A 15 2.52 -5.49 12.72
C TYR A 15 2.31 -4.73 14.03
N ASP A 16 3.26 -4.86 14.97
CA ASP A 16 3.21 -4.13 16.24
C ASP A 16 3.37 -2.61 16.08
N ARG A 17 3.83 -2.15 14.91
CA ARG A 17 4.06 -0.74 14.56
C ARG A 17 3.31 -0.33 13.29
N LEU A 18 2.19 -0.98 13.01
CA LEU A 18 1.52 -0.86 11.72
C LEU A 18 1.03 0.58 11.44
N GLU A 19 0.55 1.26 12.46
CA GLU A 19 0.13 2.67 12.36
C GLU A 19 1.28 3.58 11.90
N GLU A 20 2.47 3.40 12.46
CA GLU A 20 3.67 4.17 12.05
C GLU A 20 4.11 3.85 10.63
N ALA A 21 3.95 2.58 10.20
CA ALA A 21 4.19 2.20 8.82
C ALA A 21 3.22 2.92 7.87
N PHE A 22 1.93 3.03 8.22
CA PHE A 22 0.95 3.78 7.44
C PHE A 22 1.28 5.27 7.37
N LYS A 23 1.61 5.91 8.50
CA LYS A 23 2.05 7.31 8.53
C LYS A 23 3.27 7.56 7.64
N ARG A 24 4.25 6.66 7.68
CA ARG A 24 5.46 6.77 6.86
C ARG A 24 5.16 6.59 5.37
N GLY A 25 4.31 5.64 5.01
CA GLY A 25 3.85 5.41 3.64
C GLY A 25 3.11 6.62 3.07
N LYS A 26 2.16 7.17 3.83
CA LYS A 26 1.46 8.43 3.48
C LYS A 26 2.45 9.56 3.19
N LYS A 27 3.38 9.78 4.12
CA LYS A 27 4.40 10.84 3.99
C LYS A 27 5.27 10.67 2.73
N ILE A 28 5.66 9.45 2.36
CA ILE A 28 6.41 9.17 1.14
C ILE A 28 5.63 9.60 -0.12
N LEU A 29 4.32 9.33 -0.15
CA LEU A 29 3.47 9.71 -1.27
C LEU A 29 3.27 11.22 -1.36
N GLU A 30 3.04 11.89 -0.23
CA GLU A 30 2.85 13.35 -0.13
C GLU A 30 4.11 14.13 -0.51
N GLU A 31 5.28 13.71 -0.02
CA GLU A 31 6.55 14.40 -0.27
C GLU A 31 7.10 14.14 -1.68
N CYS A 32 6.57 13.15 -2.40
CA CYS A 32 7.06 12.81 -3.73
C CYS A 32 6.60 13.86 -4.77
N PRO A 33 7.53 14.56 -5.45
CA PRO A 33 7.17 15.64 -6.39
C PRO A 33 6.68 15.14 -7.76
N CYS A 34 6.57 13.83 -7.96
CA CYS A 34 6.12 13.29 -9.24
C CYS A 34 4.66 13.64 -9.51
N GLN A 35 4.37 14.00 -10.76
CA GLN A 35 3.04 14.35 -11.25
C GLN A 35 2.34 13.18 -11.97
N ASN A 36 3.01 12.03 -12.09
CA ASN A 36 2.43 10.85 -12.71
C ASN A 36 1.36 10.24 -11.78
N GLU A 37 0.17 9.99 -12.33
CA GLU A 37 -0.96 9.36 -11.61
C GLU A 37 -0.58 7.99 -11.05
N SER A 38 0.21 7.20 -11.76
CA SER A 38 0.68 5.90 -11.27
C SER A 38 1.80 6.00 -10.23
N GLY A 39 2.41 7.19 -10.10
CA GLY A 39 3.59 7.47 -9.29
C GLY A 39 4.91 7.13 -10.00
N CYS A 40 5.95 6.83 -9.22
CA CYS A 40 7.31 6.63 -9.74
C CYS A 40 8.15 5.72 -8.81
N PRO A 41 9.40 5.37 -9.19
CA PRO A 41 10.34 4.60 -8.36
C PRO A 41 10.63 5.14 -6.96
N ARG A 42 10.26 6.39 -6.66
CA ARG A 42 10.43 6.98 -5.33
C ARG A 42 9.23 6.82 -4.41
N CYS A 43 8.06 6.42 -4.91
CA CYS A 43 6.83 6.43 -4.11
C CYS A 43 5.95 5.19 -4.25
N THR A 44 5.66 4.71 -5.45
CA THR A 44 4.68 3.62 -5.67
C THR A 44 5.29 2.40 -6.36
N TYR A 45 6.37 2.55 -7.13
CA TYR A 45 6.89 1.44 -7.93
C TYR A 45 7.80 0.54 -7.09
N SER A 46 7.79 -0.75 -7.44
CA SER A 46 8.75 -1.73 -6.97
C SER A 46 9.56 -2.30 -8.14
N TYR A 47 10.87 -2.46 -7.95
CA TYR A 47 11.76 -3.14 -8.89
C TYR A 47 11.47 -4.65 -8.98
N GLN A 48 10.76 -5.20 -7.99
CA GLN A 48 10.39 -6.61 -7.92
C GLN A 48 8.94 -6.85 -8.37
N CYS A 49 8.31 -5.86 -9.02
CA CYS A 49 6.91 -5.95 -9.42
C CYS A 49 6.73 -6.84 -10.66
N GLY A 50 6.13 -8.02 -10.49
CA GLY A 50 5.93 -8.98 -11.58
C GLY A 50 4.93 -8.56 -12.66
N ASN A 51 4.08 -7.55 -12.41
CA ASN A 51 3.11 -7.04 -13.39
C ASN A 51 3.58 -5.75 -14.09
N ASN A 52 4.85 -5.37 -13.97
CA ASN A 52 5.43 -4.12 -14.49
C ASN A 52 4.79 -2.85 -13.92
N ASN A 53 4.40 -2.86 -12.65
CA ASN A 53 3.80 -1.70 -11.96
C ASN A 53 2.51 -1.20 -12.66
N LYS A 54 1.77 -2.09 -13.31
CA LYS A 54 0.48 -1.76 -13.94
C LYS A 54 -0.61 -1.63 -12.87
N VAL A 55 -1.61 -0.78 -13.14
CA VAL A 55 -2.78 -0.54 -12.28
C VAL A 55 -2.44 0.12 -10.93
N LEU A 56 -1.36 0.91 -10.88
CA LEU A 56 -1.04 1.74 -9.71
C LEU A 56 -1.72 3.11 -9.80
N HIS A 57 -2.12 3.65 -8.66
CA HIS A 57 -2.75 4.96 -8.56
C HIS A 57 -2.32 5.69 -7.27
N LYS A 58 -1.48 6.72 -7.41
CA LYS A 58 -0.86 7.48 -6.32
C LYS A 58 -1.89 8.19 -5.45
N LEU A 59 -2.83 8.90 -6.08
CA LEU A 59 -3.86 9.66 -5.34
C LEU A 59 -4.84 8.74 -4.61
N GLY A 60 -5.18 7.60 -5.23
CA GLY A 60 -6.02 6.58 -4.60
C GLY A 60 -5.31 5.93 -3.41
N ALA A 61 -4.00 5.68 -3.53
CA ALA A 61 -3.21 5.21 -2.40
C ALA A 61 -3.22 6.23 -1.24
N LEU A 62 -3.06 7.54 -1.53
CA LEU A 62 -3.16 8.60 -0.52
C LEU A 62 -4.51 8.60 0.21
N GLU A 63 -5.60 8.52 -0.54
CA GLU A 63 -6.96 8.44 0.02
C GLU A 63 -7.12 7.22 0.94
N VAL A 64 -6.60 6.06 0.54
CA VAL A 64 -6.62 4.84 1.36
C VAL A 64 -5.82 5.04 2.65
N PHE A 65 -4.62 5.61 2.58
CA PHE A 65 -3.84 5.92 3.79
C PHE A 65 -4.59 6.88 4.72
N GLU A 66 -5.29 7.87 4.18
CA GLU A 66 -6.09 8.82 4.97
C GLU A 66 -7.23 8.15 5.72
N LYS A 67 -8.00 7.30 5.04
CA LYS A 67 -9.10 6.53 5.62
C LYS A 67 -8.62 5.57 6.71
N VAL A 68 -7.49 4.91 6.48
CA VAL A 68 -6.90 4.00 7.48
C VAL A 68 -6.45 4.79 8.72
N LEU A 69 -5.79 5.93 8.54
CA LEU A 69 -5.28 6.75 9.64
C LEU A 69 -6.37 7.53 10.38
N SER A 70 -7.53 7.78 9.74
CA SER A 70 -8.71 8.36 10.40
C SER A 70 -9.55 7.32 11.16
N ASN A 71 -9.14 6.05 11.14
CA ASN A 71 -9.92 4.91 11.66
C ASN A 71 -11.34 4.84 11.06
N GLU A 72 -11.47 5.18 9.78
CA GLU A 72 -12.74 5.06 9.06
C GLU A 72 -13.13 3.59 8.94
N GLN A 73 -14.33 3.24 9.40
CA GLN A 73 -14.86 1.90 9.22
C GLN A 73 -15.35 1.73 7.79
N SER A 74 -14.96 0.62 7.16
CA SER A 74 -15.47 0.22 5.85
C SER A 74 -16.21 -1.10 5.98
N GLU A 75 -17.39 -1.16 5.36
CA GLU A 75 -18.12 -2.41 5.21
C GLU A 75 -17.58 -3.12 3.95
N PRO A 76 -17.10 -4.38 4.07
CA PRO A 76 -16.63 -5.12 2.90
C PRO A 76 -17.80 -5.40 1.95
N ASP A 77 -17.73 -4.85 0.74
CA ASP A 77 -18.67 -5.18 -0.32
C ASP A 77 -18.28 -6.52 -0.98
N PHE A 78 -18.93 -7.59 -0.51
CA PHE A 78 -18.71 -8.93 -1.05
C PHE A 78 -19.34 -9.15 -2.43
N SER A 79 -20.18 -8.23 -2.93
CA SER A 79 -20.76 -8.34 -4.28
C SER A 79 -19.73 -8.17 -5.41
N LEU A 80 -18.55 -7.64 -5.08
CA LEU A 80 -17.44 -7.46 -6.02
C LEU A 80 -16.60 -8.74 -6.22
N ARG A 81 -16.74 -9.76 -5.35
CA ARG A 81 -15.95 -11.01 -5.44
C ARG A 81 -16.20 -11.81 -6.71
N ASP A 82 -17.41 -11.74 -7.28
CA ASP A 82 -17.78 -12.50 -8.49
C ASP A 82 -17.36 -11.81 -9.80
N LYS A 83 -16.93 -10.54 -9.74
CA LYS A 83 -16.35 -9.83 -10.87
C LYS A 83 -14.86 -10.15 -10.93
N THR A 84 -14.53 -11.35 -11.38
CA THR A 84 -13.14 -11.71 -11.73
C THR A 84 -12.64 -10.67 -12.74
N ILE A 85 -11.73 -9.79 -12.29
CA ILE A 85 -10.91 -8.98 -13.17
C ILE A 85 -9.91 -9.97 -13.79
N VAL A 86 -10.21 -10.39 -15.01
CA VAL A 86 -9.31 -11.17 -15.86
C VAL A 86 -8.10 -10.30 -16.24
#